data_AF-A0A7C0U942-F1
#
_entry.id   AF-A0A7C0U942-F1
#
_cell.length_a   1.000
_cell.length_b   1.000
_cell.length_c   1.000
_cell.angle_alpha   90.00
_cell.angle_beta   90.00
_cell.angle_gamma   90.00
#
_symmetry.space_group_name_H-M   'P 1'
#
loop_
_entity.id
_entity.type
_entity.pdbx_description
1 polymer ?
#
loop_
_entity_poly.entity_id
_entity_poly.type
_entity_poly.pdbx_seq_one_letter_code
_entity_poly.pdbx_strand_id
1 'polypeptide(L)' 'MSDNSTWDSSPGGSLHGTYVAKIIVTESPDVLIVNAKVVTSDNEASVTAIATAIRWAVLEERCDVINLSLGGTPTHD' A
#
# COMPACT_ATOMS: atom_id res chain seq x y z
N MET A 1 -13.82 -8.43 11.45
CA MET A 1 -14.51 -7.70 10.36
C MET A 1 -13.47 -7.44 9.31
N SER A 2 -13.58 -8.04 8.13
CA SER A 2 -12.63 -7.84 7.03
C SER A 2 -13.21 -6.78 6.10
N ASP A 3 -12.59 -5.60 6.08
CA ASP A 3 -12.80 -4.66 4.98
C ASP A 3 -12.28 -5.33 3.70
N ASN A 4 -13.20 -5.67 2.80
CA ASN A 4 -12.88 -6.20 1.47
C ASN A 4 -13.19 -5.15 0.38
N SER A 5 -13.33 -3.88 0.78
CA SER A 5 -13.46 -2.80 -0.18
C SER A 5 -12.12 -2.64 -0.93
N THR A 6 -12.21 -2.48 -2.23
CA THR A 6 -11.05 -2.20 -3.09
C THR A 6 -10.86 -0.69 -3.28
N TRP A 7 -11.59 0.14 -2.54
CA TRP A 7 -11.60 1.58 -2.73
C TRP A 7 -10.29 2.20 -2.24
N ASP A 8 -9.63 2.95 -3.11
CA ASP A 8 -8.35 3.58 -2.79
C ASP A 8 -8.54 4.71 -1.76
N SER A 9 -7.51 4.95 -0.95
CA SER A 9 -7.52 6.04 0.03
C SER A 9 -7.40 7.36 -0.74
N SER A 10 -8.20 8.36 -0.35
CA SER A 10 -8.23 9.65 -1.07
C SER A 10 -7.96 10.87 -0.19
N PRO A 11 -6.79 10.94 0.50
CA PRO A 11 -6.39 12.15 1.18
C PRO A 11 -6.32 13.31 0.18
N GLY A 12 -7.12 14.35 0.39
CA GLY A 12 -7.18 15.51 -0.51
C GLY A 12 -7.89 15.28 -1.84
N GLY A 13 -8.72 14.23 -1.97
CA GLY A 13 -9.57 14.01 -3.15
C GLY A 13 -8.89 13.36 -4.35
N SER A 14 -7.64 12.91 -4.21
CA SER A 14 -6.92 12.11 -5.22
C SER A 14 -6.66 10.70 -4.72
N LEU A 15 -6.83 9.68 -5.57
CA LEU A 15 -6.59 8.27 -5.21
C LEU A 15 -5.08 8.04 -5.02
N HIS A 16 -4.63 7.93 -3.78
CA HIS A 16 -3.22 8.02 -3.42
C HIS A 16 -2.38 6.86 -3.95
N GLY A 17 -2.80 5.61 -3.72
CA GLY A 17 -2.08 4.42 -4.20
C GLY A 17 -2.01 4.36 -5.73
N THR A 18 -3.11 4.74 -6.40
CA THR A 18 -3.20 4.82 -7.86
C THR A 18 -2.24 5.87 -8.43
N TYR A 19 -2.16 7.04 -7.79
CA TYR A 19 -1.24 8.10 -8.19
C TYR A 19 0.23 7.66 -8.08
N VAL A 20 0.60 6.99 -6.99
CA VAL A 20 1.93 6.43 -6.79
C VAL A 20 2.26 5.36 -7.83
N ALA A 21 1.34 4.42 -8.10
CA ALA A 21 1.53 3.40 -9.12
C ALA A 21 1.74 4.00 -10.52
N LYS A 22 1.03 5.09 -10.85
CA LYS A 22 1.21 5.82 -12.11
C LYS A 22 2.62 6.39 -12.26
N ILE A 23 3.20 6.93 -11.20
CA ILE A 23 4.59 7.42 -11.21
C ILE A 23 5.55 6.27 -11.51
N ILE A 24 5.40 5.14 -10.81
CA ILE A 24 6.27 3.98 -10.97
C ILE A 24 6.23 3.44 -12.42
N VAL A 25 5.03 3.28 -12.99
CA VAL A 25 4.87 2.83 -14.38
C VAL A 25 5.38 3.85 -15.40
N THR A 26 5.37 5.15 -15.06
CA THR A 26 5.93 6.18 -15.95
C THR A 26 7.46 6.07 -16.02
N GLU A 27 8.12 5.84 -14.88
CA GLU A 27 9.59 5.73 -14.81
C GLU A 27 10.11 4.34 -15.19
N SER A 28 9.30 3.29 -15.02
CA SER A 28 9.63 1.91 -15.40
C SER A 28 8.40 1.23 -16.05
N PRO A 29 8.21 1.38 -17.37
CA PRO A 29 6.98 0.92 -18.05
C PRO A 29 6.76 -0.58 -18.03
N ASP A 30 7.83 -1.37 -17.90
CA ASP A 30 7.78 -2.84 -17.93
C ASP A 30 7.66 -3.47 -16.54
N VAL A 31 7.51 -2.66 -15.48
CA VAL A 31 7.37 -3.15 -14.12
C VAL A 31 5.99 -3.79 -13.90
N LEU A 32 5.96 -4.88 -13.14
CA LEU A 32 4.71 -5.47 -12.65
C LEU A 32 4.33 -4.81 -11.32
N ILE A 33 3.09 -4.36 -11.21
CA ILE A 33 2.54 -3.76 -9.99
C ILE A 33 1.72 -4.81 -9.23
N VAL A 34 2.14 -5.11 -8.01
CA VAL A 34 1.39 -5.90 -7.04
C VAL A 34 0.81 -4.97 -5.99
N ASN A 35 -0.52 -4.88 -5.91
CA ASN A 35 -1.20 -3.98 -4.97
C ASN A 35 -1.44 -4.66 -3.61
N ALA A 36 -0.65 -4.30 -2.61
CA ALA A 36 -0.87 -4.67 -1.22
C ALA A 36 -1.70 -3.60 -0.49
N LYS A 37 -3.03 -3.67 -0.61
CA LYS A 37 -3.94 -2.69 0.02
C LYS A 37 -3.93 -2.82 1.55
N VAL A 38 -3.34 -1.83 2.22
CA VAL A 38 -3.25 -1.77 3.70
C VAL A 38 -3.85 -0.52 4.33
N VAL A 39 -4.16 0.49 3.52
CA VAL A 39 -4.74 1.77 3.98
C VAL A 39 -6.24 1.76 3.71
N THR A 40 -7.05 2.05 4.72
CA THR A 40 -8.51 2.11 4.61
C THR A 40 -8.98 3.34 3.83
N SER A 41 -10.28 3.43 3.55
CA SER A 41 -10.92 4.64 3.00
C SER A 41 -10.70 5.88 3.87
N ASP A 42 -10.55 5.69 5.18
CA ASP A 42 -10.36 6.75 6.18
C ASP A 42 -8.89 7.19 6.31
N ASN A 43 -8.02 6.71 5.41
CA ASN A 43 -6.60 7.00 5.39
C ASN A 43 -5.83 6.49 6.62
N GLU A 44 -6.30 5.39 7.20
CA GLU A 44 -5.68 4.72 8.36
C GLU A 44 -5.07 3.38 7.95
N ALA A 45 -4.02 2.96 8.65
CA ALA A 45 -3.42 1.64 8.49
C ALA A 45 -2.93 1.12 9.84
N SER A 46 -3.14 -0.18 10.11
CA SER A 46 -2.61 -0.80 11.32
C SER A 46 -1.21 -1.39 11.07
N VAL A 47 -0.36 -1.39 12.11
CA VAL A 47 0.97 -2.02 12.05
C VAL A 47 0.87 -3.50 11.66
N THR A 48 -0.12 -4.21 12.19
CA THR A 48 -0.36 -5.64 11.87
C THR A 48 -0.71 -5.85 10.40
N ALA A 49 -1.54 -4.98 9.81
CA ALA A 49 -1.88 -5.07 8.39
C ALA A 49 -0.64 -4.82 7.51
N ILE A 50 0.16 -3.80 7.84
CA ILE A 50 1.41 -3.49 7.13
C ILE A 50 2.40 -4.66 7.23
N ALA A 51 2.62 -5.20 8.43
CA ALA A 51 3.54 -6.33 8.64
C ALA A 51 3.08 -7.58 7.89
N THR A 52 1.77 -7.87 7.89
CA THR A 52 1.18 -8.98 7.13
C THR A 52 1.38 -8.80 5.63
N ALA A 53 1.13 -7.59 5.12
CA ALA A 53 1.31 -7.28 3.70
C ALA A 53 2.78 -7.38 3.25
N ILE A 54 3.73 -6.92 4.07
CA ILE A 54 5.17 -7.08 3.79
C ILE A 54 5.52 -8.58 3.71
N ARG A 55 5.05 -9.39 4.66
CA ARG A 55 5.28 -10.84 4.64
C ARG A 55 4.68 -11.48 3.39
N TRP A 56 3.45 -11.13 3.03
CA TRP A 56 2.79 -11.62 1.83
C TRP A 56 3.57 -11.24 0.56
N ALA A 57 3.95 -9.97 0.43
CA ALA A 57 4.72 -9.47 -0.71
C ALA A 57 6.08 -10.18 -0.88
N VAL A 58 6.75 -10.51 0.23
CA VAL A 58 8.05 -11.20 0.20
C VAL A 58 7.92 -12.70 -0.03
N LEU A 59 7.03 -13.37 0.72
CA LEU A 59 6.99 -14.83 0.79
C LEU A 59 6.12 -15.46 -0.30
N GLU A 60 5.04 -14.80 -0.70
CA GLU A 60 4.06 -15.33 -1.64
C GLU A 60 4.23 -14.73 -3.03
N GLU A 61 4.20 -13.39 -3.13
CA GLU A 61 4.31 -12.68 -4.40
C GLU A 61 5.76 -12.50 -4.88
N ARG A 62 6.73 -12.68 -3.98
CA ARG A 62 8.18 -12.57 -4.26
C ARG A 62 8.56 -11.25 -4.93
N CYS A 63 8.00 -10.14 -4.46
CA CYS A 63 8.29 -8.82 -4.99
C CYS A 63 9.77 -8.45 -4.79
N ASP A 64 10.41 -7.91 -5.83
CA ASP A 64 11.79 -7.42 -5.76
C ASP A 64 11.91 -6.08 -5.01
N VAL A 65 10.86 -5.26 -5.06
CA VAL A 65 10.81 -3.92 -4.47
C VAL A 65 9.47 -3.73 -3.77
N ILE A 66 9.51 -3.14 -2.57
CA ILE A 66 8.33 -2.74 -1.81
C ILE A 66 8.36 -1.22 -1.65
N ASN A 67 7.30 -0.54 -2.09
CA ASN A 67 7.13 0.89 -1.87
C ASN A 67 6.08 1.14 -0.78
N LEU A 68 6.48 1.84 0.29
CA LEU A 68 5.62 2.25 1.39
C LEU A 68 5.58 3.77 1.46
N SER A 69 4.72 4.39 0.64
CA SER A 69 4.47 5.84 0.69
C SER A 69 3.51 6.20 1.84
N LEU A 70 3.82 5.72 3.04
CA LEU A 70 3.07 5.95 4.26
C LEU A 70 4.02 6.14 5.44
N GLY A 71 3.55 6.74 6.52
CA GLY A 71 4.34 6.96 7.72
C GLY A 71 3.46 7.27 8.91
N GLY A 72 3.99 7.05 10.10
CA GLY A 72 3.32 7.35 11.37
C GLY A 72 4.35 7.63 12.45
N THR A 73 3.90 8.22 13.55
CA THR A 73 4.72 8.37 14.75
C THR A 73 4.74 7.05 15.52
N PRO A 74 5.90 6.61 16.05
CA PRO A 74 5.95 5.44 16.93
C PRO A 74 5.00 5.66 18.12
N THR A 75 4.10 4.71 18.34
CA THR A 75 3.33 4.62 19.58
C THR A 75 4.13 3.71 20.52
N HIS A 76 4.67 4.29 21.59
CA HIS A 76 5.24 3.52 22.69
C HIS A 76 4.07 3.05 23.56
N ASP A 77 3.79 1.74 23.53
CA ASP A 77 3.07 1.07 24.61
C ASP A 77 4.06 0.71 25.73
#